data_AF-X1EQZ1-F1
#
_entry.id   AF-X1EQZ1-F1
#
_cell.length_a   1.000
_cell.length_b   1.000
_cell.length_c   1.000
_cell.angle_alpha   90.00
_cell.angle_beta   90.00
_cell.angle_gamma   90.00
#
_symmetry.space_group_name_H-M   'P 1'
#
loop_
_entity.id
_entity.type
_entity.pdbx_description
1 polymer ?
#
loop_
_entity_poly.entity_id
_entity_poly.type
_entity_poly.pdbx_seq_one_letter_code
_entity_poly.pdbx_strand_id
1 'polypeptide(L)'
;ERTFACDAILIAVGLNPVDEFYHKAKEYGLKVWVAGDAQEIAEASAAIFTGKIEGIKILKEMGLNTIDNFDKLEEKASIMKLKPLPPVQIDVPDIEEGIFPVFHCNQEIPCNPCTSVCPQKQIETIDDSIMQLPYFKGEKECTGCGRCVAVCPGLAVTLIDYRKDKNNPIVTFPFEMTIEKLKVDQIITVVGNHGEL
;
A
#
# COMPACT_ATOMS: atom_id res chain seq x y z
N GLU A 1 -6.87 20.39 29.31
CA GLU A 1 -7.80 20.11 28.20
C GLU A 1 -7.26 20.79 26.94
N ARG A 2 -7.27 20.13 25.78
CA ARG A 2 -6.84 20.71 24.49
C ARG A 2 -8.07 20.81 23.58
N THR A 3 -8.28 21.98 22.99
CA THR A 3 -9.42 22.26 22.10
C THR A 3 -8.89 22.57 20.71
N PHE A 4 -9.54 22.03 19.68
CA PHE A 4 -9.19 22.24 18.28
C PHE A 4 -10.44 22.69 17.51
N ALA A 5 -10.33 23.76 16.72
CA ALA A 5 -11.38 24.13 15.78
C ALA A 5 -11.33 23.18 14.59
N CYS A 6 -12.46 22.58 14.22
CA CYS A 6 -12.58 21.71 13.04
C CYS A 6 -13.99 21.76 12.48
N ASP A 7 -14.11 21.66 11.15
CA ASP A 7 -15.40 21.56 10.46
C ASP A 7 -15.92 20.12 10.39
N ALA A 8 -15.00 19.14 10.48
CA ALA A 8 -15.31 17.72 10.44
C ALA A 8 -14.36 16.92 11.35
N ILE A 9 -14.87 15.82 11.90
CA ILE A 9 -14.11 14.86 12.72
C ILE A 9 -14.22 13.49 12.04
N LEU A 10 -13.08 12.91 11.66
CA LEU A 10 -12.99 11.53 11.23
C LEU A 10 -12.60 10.65 12.43
N ILE A 11 -13.46 9.69 12.78
CA ILE A 11 -13.19 8.71 13.84
C ILE A 11 -12.83 7.38 13.17
N ALA A 12 -11.54 7.05 13.13
CA ALA A 12 -11.08 5.74 12.70
C ALA A 12 -11.35 4.71 13.79
N VAL A 13 -12.46 3.98 13.67
CA VAL A 13 -12.80 2.91 14.61
C VAL A 13 -11.93 1.68 14.35
N GLY A 14 -11.53 1.00 15.42
CA GLY A 14 -10.87 -0.31 15.32
C GLY A 14 -11.85 -1.38 14.84
N LEU A 15 -11.32 -2.52 14.42
CA LEU A 15 -12.08 -3.70 14.03
C LEU A 15 -11.93 -4.80 15.09
N ASN A 16 -12.99 -5.57 15.29
CA ASN A 16 -12.97 -6.83 16.02
C ASN A 16 -13.28 -7.97 15.05
N PRO A 17 -12.64 -9.15 15.17
CA PRO A 17 -13.02 -10.31 14.40
C PRO A 17 -14.50 -10.66 14.60
N VAL A 18 -15.15 -11.06 13.52
CA VAL A 18 -16.52 -11.62 13.53
C VAL A 18 -16.39 -13.13 13.30
N ASP A 19 -16.09 -13.86 14.37
CA ASP A 19 -15.67 -15.27 14.34
C ASP A 19 -16.55 -16.19 15.19
N GLU A 20 -17.73 -15.71 15.63
CA GLU A 20 -18.61 -16.41 16.57
C GLU A 20 -19.13 -17.73 16.00
N PHE A 21 -19.38 -17.79 14.69
CA PHE A 21 -19.81 -19.02 14.03
C PHE A 21 -18.71 -20.08 13.97
N TYR A 22 -17.45 -19.66 13.85
CA TYR A 22 -16.31 -20.57 13.88
C TYR A 22 -16.16 -21.19 15.27
N HIS A 23 -16.20 -20.38 16.33
CA HIS A 23 -16.13 -20.88 17.70
C HIS A 23 -17.30 -21.80 18.04
N LYS A 24 -18.54 -21.41 17.70
CA LYS A 24 -19.70 -22.29 17.88
C LYS A 24 -19.54 -23.60 17.12
N ALA A 25 -19.15 -23.58 15.86
CA ALA A 25 -18.99 -24.83 15.10
C ALA A 25 -17.95 -25.76 15.74
N LYS A 26 -16.84 -25.22 16.27
CA LYS A 26 -15.87 -26.00 17.06
C LYS A 26 -16.47 -26.60 18.33
N GLU A 27 -17.26 -25.86 19.08
CA GLU A 27 -17.93 -26.36 20.30
C GLU A 27 -18.85 -27.56 20.01
N TYR A 28 -19.49 -27.58 18.84
CA TYR A 28 -20.33 -28.70 18.38
C TYR A 28 -19.53 -29.86 17.77
N GLY A 29 -18.20 -29.82 17.81
CA GLY A 29 -17.34 -30.85 17.24
C GLY A 29 -17.33 -30.88 15.72
N LEU A 30 -17.78 -29.81 15.06
CA LEU A 30 -17.71 -29.69 13.61
C LEU A 30 -16.27 -29.39 13.20
N LYS A 31 -15.87 -30.00 12.09
CA LYS A 31 -14.60 -29.68 11.45
C LYS A 31 -14.75 -28.38 10.66
N VAL A 32 -14.07 -27.34 11.11
CA VAL A 32 -14.16 -25.99 10.53
C VAL A 32 -12.79 -25.33 10.44
N TRP A 33 -12.66 -24.41 9.49
CA TRP A 33 -11.45 -23.61 9.22
C TRP A 33 -11.83 -22.12 9.24
N VAL A 34 -10.84 -21.25 9.46
CA VAL A 34 -11.03 -19.80 9.54
C VAL A 34 -9.90 -19.07 8.83
N ALA A 35 -10.23 -18.07 8.03
CA ALA A 35 -9.31 -17.25 7.27
C ALA A 35 -9.79 -15.79 7.22
N GLY A 36 -8.93 -14.88 6.78
CA GLY A 36 -9.27 -13.46 6.70
C GLY A 36 -9.41 -12.79 8.05
N ASP A 37 -10.17 -11.69 8.09
CA ASP A 37 -10.39 -10.89 9.30
C ASP A 37 -11.11 -11.65 10.42
N ALA A 38 -11.84 -12.72 10.09
CA ALA A 38 -12.41 -13.64 11.07
C ALA A 38 -11.31 -14.44 11.80
N GLN A 39 -10.15 -14.65 11.18
CA GLN A 39 -9.00 -15.28 11.84
C GLN A 39 -8.19 -14.24 12.63
N GLU A 40 -7.91 -13.10 12.00
CA GLU A 40 -7.10 -12.02 12.57
C GLU A 40 -7.31 -10.75 11.74
N ILE A 41 -7.56 -9.62 12.42
CA ILE A 41 -7.66 -8.31 11.75
C ILE A 41 -6.29 -7.93 11.17
N ALA A 42 -6.21 -7.84 9.84
CA ALA A 42 -4.98 -7.50 9.13
C ALA A 42 -5.28 -6.76 7.81
N GLU A 43 -4.25 -6.46 7.01
CA GLU A 43 -4.41 -5.86 5.68
C GLU A 43 -5.12 -6.84 4.71
N ALA A 44 -5.77 -6.32 3.67
CA ALA A 44 -6.52 -7.14 2.70
C ALA A 44 -5.68 -8.27 2.07
N SER A 45 -4.39 -8.04 1.84
CA SER A 45 -3.47 -9.04 1.33
C SER A 45 -3.30 -10.22 2.30
N ALA A 46 -3.24 -9.96 3.60
CA ALA A 46 -3.17 -11.02 4.61
C ALA A 46 -4.41 -11.92 4.56
N ALA A 47 -5.60 -11.35 4.33
CA ALA A 47 -6.83 -12.12 4.16
C ALA A 47 -6.77 -13.03 2.92
N ILE A 48 -6.20 -12.55 1.81
CA ILE A 48 -6.00 -13.37 0.60
C ILE A 48 -5.05 -14.53 0.86
N PHE A 49 -3.92 -14.29 1.55
CA PHE A 49 -2.93 -15.34 1.82
C PHE A 49 -3.46 -16.39 2.81
N THR A 50 -4.10 -15.96 3.90
CA THR A 50 -4.71 -16.89 4.87
C THR A 50 -5.81 -17.74 4.21
N GLY A 51 -6.64 -17.17 3.34
CA GLY A 51 -7.64 -17.94 2.57
C GLY A 51 -7.01 -19.02 1.70
N LYS A 52 -5.90 -18.71 1.00
CA LYS A 52 -5.16 -19.71 0.20
C LYS A 52 -4.56 -20.81 1.08
N ILE A 53 -3.97 -20.44 2.22
CA ILE A 53 -3.35 -21.38 3.17
C ILE A 53 -4.40 -22.36 3.70
N GLU A 54 -5.55 -21.85 4.17
CA GLU A 54 -6.63 -22.72 4.68
C GLU A 54 -7.24 -23.60 3.58
N GLY A 55 -7.38 -23.08 2.35
CA GLY A 55 -7.77 -23.89 1.21
C GLY A 55 -6.82 -25.06 0.95
N ILE A 56 -5.50 -24.83 1.03
CA ILE A 56 -4.50 -25.90 0.89
C ILE A 56 -4.61 -26.92 2.04
N LYS A 57 -4.82 -26.46 3.28
CA LYS A 57 -5.01 -27.36 4.44
C LYS A 57 -6.23 -28.27 4.25
N ILE A 58 -7.34 -27.73 3.75
CA ILE A 58 -8.55 -28.51 3.44
C ILE A 58 -8.25 -29.57 2.38
N LEU A 59 -7.55 -29.22 1.30
CA LEU A 59 -7.21 -30.16 0.23
C LEU A 59 -6.29 -31.30 0.71
N LYS A 60 -5.27 -30.98 1.52
CA LYS A 60 -4.38 -31.99 2.13
C LYS A 60 -5.18 -32.99 2.97
N GLU A 61 -6.13 -32.49 3.75
CA GLU A 61 -6.99 -33.30 4.59
C GLU A 61 -7.93 -34.21 3.77
N MET A 62 -8.31 -33.78 2.57
CA MET A 62 -9.06 -34.60 1.60
C MET A 62 -8.19 -35.64 0.89
N GLY A 63 -6.91 -35.76 1.23
CA GLY A 63 -5.96 -36.68 0.59
C GLY A 63 -5.52 -36.25 -0.80
N LEU A 64 -5.74 -34.98 -1.18
CA LEU A 64 -5.30 -34.44 -2.46
C LEU A 64 -3.86 -33.93 -2.34
N ASN A 65 -3.01 -34.31 -3.29
CA ASN A 65 -1.66 -33.74 -3.38
C ASN A 65 -1.76 -32.24 -3.65
N THR A 66 -1.13 -31.45 -2.79
CA THR A 66 -1.11 -29.99 -2.88
C THR A 66 0.28 -29.48 -3.26
N ILE A 67 0.32 -28.27 -3.81
CA ILE A 67 1.50 -27.58 -4.34
C ILE A 67 2.63 -27.43 -3.29
N ASP A 68 3.88 -27.59 -3.74
CA ASP A 68 5.15 -27.53 -2.97
C ASP A 68 5.53 -26.14 -2.41
N ASN A 69 4.60 -25.19 -2.30
CA ASN A 69 4.93 -23.80 -1.93
C ASN A 69 4.22 -23.29 -0.67
N PHE A 70 3.83 -24.21 0.21
CA PHE A 70 3.09 -23.88 1.43
C PHE A 70 3.91 -22.97 2.37
N ASP A 71 5.18 -23.30 2.60
CA ASP A 71 6.05 -22.55 3.52
C ASP A 71 6.22 -21.09 3.08
N LYS A 72 6.40 -20.82 1.77
CA LYS A 72 6.50 -19.44 1.27
C LYS A 72 5.19 -18.66 1.39
N LEU A 73 4.04 -19.35 1.31
CA LEU A 73 2.75 -18.70 1.54
C LEU A 73 2.60 -18.31 3.01
N GLU A 74 3.01 -19.18 3.94
CA GLU A 74 2.98 -18.89 5.38
C GLU A 74 3.95 -17.76 5.76
N GLU A 75 5.17 -17.77 5.21
CA GLU A 75 6.13 -16.68 5.38
C GLU A 75 5.54 -15.35 4.88
N LYS A 76 4.98 -15.34 3.67
CA LYS A 76 4.36 -14.14 3.10
C LYS A 76 3.16 -13.67 3.90
N ALA A 77 2.31 -14.59 4.37
CA ALA A 77 1.18 -14.24 5.24
C ALA A 77 1.66 -13.61 6.55
N SER A 78 2.76 -14.12 7.12
CA SER A 78 3.36 -13.60 8.36
C SER A 78 3.86 -12.17 8.18
N ILE A 79 4.54 -11.87 7.07
CA ILE A 79 4.99 -10.51 6.74
C ILE A 79 3.78 -9.56 6.57
N MET A 80 2.72 -10.00 5.88
CA MET A 80 1.53 -9.20 5.62
C MET A 80 0.72 -8.87 6.89
N LYS A 81 0.95 -9.60 7.99
CA LYS A 81 0.31 -9.39 9.29
C LYS A 81 1.11 -8.49 10.23
N LEU A 82 2.34 -8.13 9.85
CA LEU A 82 3.18 -7.28 10.70
C LEU A 82 2.48 -5.94 10.93
N LYS A 83 2.43 -5.53 12.19
CA LYS A 83 1.95 -4.20 12.54
C LYS A 83 2.98 -3.18 12.10
N PRO A 84 2.58 -2.15 11.34
CA PRO A 84 3.52 -1.15 10.88
C PRO A 84 4.01 -0.30 12.05
N LEU A 85 5.26 0.15 11.94
CA LEU A 85 5.82 1.12 12.88
C LEU A 85 5.11 2.47 12.75
N PRO A 86 5.24 3.37 13.74
CA PRO A 86 4.75 4.74 13.62
C PRO A 86 5.33 5.44 12.38
N PRO A 87 4.61 6.40 11.79
CA PRO A 87 5.11 7.14 10.64
C PRO A 87 6.44 7.85 10.94
N VAL A 88 7.31 7.88 9.93
CA VAL A 88 8.60 8.57 9.93
C VAL A 88 8.51 9.86 9.12
N GLN A 89 9.39 10.81 9.42
CA GLN A 89 9.56 11.99 8.57
C GLN A 89 10.34 11.60 7.32
N ILE A 90 9.90 12.13 6.17
CA ILE A 90 10.56 11.90 4.88
C ILE A 90 10.98 13.23 4.30
N ASP A 91 12.24 13.27 3.86
CA ASP A 91 12.78 14.37 3.10
C ASP A 91 12.40 14.21 1.63
N VAL A 92 11.80 15.26 1.07
CA VAL A 92 11.55 15.34 -0.37
C VAL A 92 12.90 15.61 -1.06
N PRO A 93 13.22 14.93 -2.17
CA PRO A 93 14.45 15.20 -2.90
C PRO A 93 14.53 16.66 -3.35
N ASP A 94 15.65 17.33 -3.06
CA ASP A 94 15.97 18.67 -3.53
C ASP A 94 16.54 18.60 -4.97
N ILE A 95 15.65 18.28 -5.91
CA ILE A 95 15.98 18.09 -7.33
C ILE A 95 15.04 18.98 -8.16
N GLU A 96 15.60 19.85 -8.99
CA GLU A 96 14.85 20.77 -9.87
C GLU A 96 15.19 20.55 -11.36
N GLU A 97 15.59 19.34 -11.73
CA GLU A 97 15.96 19.00 -13.09
C GLU A 97 15.51 17.60 -13.48
N GLY A 98 15.33 17.40 -14.80
CA GLY A 98 14.92 16.12 -15.36
C GLY A 98 13.50 15.73 -14.95
N ILE A 99 13.30 14.42 -14.76
CA ILE A 99 12.03 13.83 -14.36
C ILE A 99 12.28 12.70 -13.37
N PHE A 100 11.51 12.65 -12.30
CA PHE A 100 11.71 11.68 -11.23
C PHE A 100 10.43 11.49 -10.38
N PRO A 101 10.22 10.29 -9.81
CA PRO A 101 9.15 10.08 -8.86
C PRO A 101 9.53 10.61 -7.47
N VAL A 102 8.55 11.14 -6.75
CA VAL A 102 8.63 11.47 -5.33
C VAL A 102 7.69 10.54 -4.57
N PHE A 103 8.21 9.90 -3.53
CA PHE A 103 7.46 8.99 -2.67
C PHE A 103 7.06 9.71 -1.38
N HIS A 104 5.76 9.70 -1.11
CA HIS A 104 5.16 10.27 0.11
C HIS A 104 4.81 9.18 1.13
N CYS A 105 5.22 7.93 0.90
CA CYS A 105 5.00 6.80 1.79
C CYS A 105 5.76 7.01 3.10
N ASN A 106 5.11 7.44 4.18
CA ASN A 106 5.78 7.77 5.44
C ASN A 106 5.73 6.66 6.50
N GLN A 107 5.31 5.44 6.14
CA GLN A 107 5.13 4.35 7.08
C GLN A 107 5.61 3.03 6.47
N GLU A 108 6.31 2.24 7.27
CA GLU A 108 6.79 0.91 6.90
C GLU A 108 5.65 -0.12 6.92
N ILE A 109 4.95 -0.22 5.80
CA ILE A 109 3.90 -1.21 5.51
C ILE A 109 4.40 -2.21 4.44
N PRO A 110 3.90 -3.46 4.40
CA PRO A 110 4.30 -4.45 3.40
C PRO A 110 3.76 -4.10 2.00
N CYS A 111 4.39 -3.14 1.32
CA CYS A 111 3.96 -2.60 0.03
C CYS A 111 5.15 -2.34 -0.93
N ASN A 112 5.14 -3.00 -2.09
CA ASN A 112 6.13 -2.77 -3.16
C ASN A 112 5.59 -2.77 -4.62
N PRO A 113 4.31 -2.44 -4.93
CA PRO A 113 3.87 -2.37 -6.33
C PRO A 113 4.72 -1.43 -7.21
N CYS A 114 5.17 -0.30 -6.67
CA CYS A 114 5.96 0.69 -7.41
C CYS A 114 7.34 0.17 -7.87
N THR A 115 8.01 -0.66 -7.05
CA THR A 115 9.29 -1.29 -7.41
C THR A 115 9.08 -2.32 -8.53
N SER A 116 7.98 -3.07 -8.46
CA SER A 116 7.67 -4.16 -9.37
C SER A 116 7.29 -3.70 -10.79
N VAL A 117 6.74 -2.49 -10.93
CA VAL A 117 6.25 -1.98 -12.23
C VAL A 117 7.25 -1.10 -12.99
N CYS A 118 8.34 -0.66 -12.35
CA CYS A 118 9.32 0.21 -12.97
C CYS A 118 10.08 -0.53 -14.08
N PRO A 119 9.91 -0.17 -15.37
CA PRO A 119 10.54 -0.91 -16.47
C PRO A 119 12.07 -0.72 -16.48
N GLN A 120 12.57 0.37 -15.89
CA GLN A 120 14.00 0.67 -15.80
C GLN A 120 14.65 0.12 -14.53
N LYS A 121 13.88 -0.50 -13.62
CA LYS A 121 14.33 -0.97 -12.30
C LYS A 121 15.11 0.10 -11.52
N GLN A 122 14.52 1.29 -11.45
CA GLN A 122 15.09 2.46 -10.79
C GLN A 122 14.40 2.78 -9.45
N ILE A 123 13.40 1.99 -9.06
CA ILE A 123 12.71 2.11 -7.77
C ILE A 123 12.99 0.84 -6.98
N GLU A 124 13.58 0.97 -5.81
CA GLU A 124 13.99 -0.13 -4.94
C GLU A 124 13.59 0.14 -3.49
N THR A 125 13.64 -0.90 -2.67
CA THR A 125 13.56 -0.81 -1.22
C THR A 125 14.87 -1.32 -0.63
N ILE A 126 15.21 -0.88 0.58
CA ILE A 126 16.41 -1.36 1.27
C ILE A 126 16.30 -2.89 1.46
N ASP A 127 17.37 -3.59 1.09
CA ASP A 127 17.50 -5.05 1.16
C ASP A 127 16.38 -5.84 0.44
N ASP A 128 15.75 -5.25 -0.59
CA ASP A 128 14.57 -5.80 -1.29
C ASP A 128 13.40 -6.13 -0.33
N SER A 129 13.40 -5.55 0.87
CA SER A 129 12.38 -5.78 1.87
C SER A 129 11.09 -5.05 1.48
N ILE A 130 9.98 -5.78 1.47
CA ILE A 130 8.65 -5.20 1.20
C ILE A 130 8.16 -4.27 2.32
N MET A 131 8.79 -4.33 3.50
CA MET A 131 8.48 -3.45 4.64
C MET A 131 9.17 -2.09 4.54
N GLN A 132 10.21 -1.98 3.72
CA GLN A 132 11.03 -0.78 3.64
C GLN A 132 10.43 0.25 2.67
N LEU A 133 10.72 1.53 2.93
CA LEU A 133 10.23 2.61 2.09
C LEU A 133 10.93 2.60 0.71
N PRO A 134 10.18 2.89 -0.37
CA PRO A 134 10.75 2.92 -1.71
C PRO A 134 11.61 4.18 -1.91
N TYR A 135 12.71 4.04 -2.64
CA TYR A 135 13.53 5.16 -3.11
C TYR A 135 13.83 5.06 -4.61
N PHE A 136 14.13 6.20 -5.22
CA PHE A 136 14.55 6.28 -6.62
C PHE A 136 16.08 6.32 -6.71
N LYS A 137 16.67 5.38 -7.45
CA LYS A 137 18.13 5.28 -7.59
C LYS A 137 18.76 6.40 -8.42
N GLY A 138 18.05 6.89 -9.44
CA GLY A 138 18.58 7.93 -10.32
C GLY A 138 19.79 7.55 -11.18
N GLU A 139 20.14 6.26 -11.29
CA GLU A 139 21.25 5.78 -12.16
C GLU A 139 20.94 6.00 -13.64
N LYS A 140 19.64 6.02 -14.00
CA LYS A 140 19.14 6.30 -15.33
C LYS A 140 18.03 7.33 -15.24
N GLU A 141 17.98 8.23 -16.22
CA GLU A 141 16.90 9.20 -16.35
C GLU A 141 15.55 8.46 -16.43
N CYS A 142 14.59 8.89 -15.60
CA CYS A 142 13.24 8.33 -15.62
C CYS A 142 12.58 8.62 -16.97
N THR A 143 11.93 7.62 -17.56
CA THR A 143 11.17 7.81 -18.81
C THR A 143 9.91 8.66 -18.65
N GLY A 144 9.40 8.80 -17.42
CA GLY A 144 8.12 9.46 -17.15
C GLY A 144 6.90 8.61 -17.47
N CYS A 145 7.02 7.28 -17.50
CA CYS A 145 5.93 6.38 -17.91
C CYS A 145 4.71 6.35 -16.98
N GLY A 146 4.77 6.96 -15.78
CA GLY A 146 3.65 7.06 -14.84
C GLY A 146 3.19 5.76 -14.18
N ARG A 147 3.84 4.62 -14.45
CA ARG A 147 3.40 3.31 -13.92
C ARG A 147 3.42 3.23 -12.39
N CYS A 148 4.43 3.82 -11.75
CA CYS A 148 4.53 3.86 -10.28
C CYS A 148 3.41 4.69 -9.65
N VAL A 149 2.96 5.76 -10.32
CA VAL A 149 1.82 6.60 -9.91
C VAL A 149 0.53 5.78 -10.03
N ALA A 150 0.29 5.18 -11.20
CA ALA A 150 -0.95 4.48 -11.49
C ALA A 150 -1.18 3.22 -10.63
N VAL A 151 -0.12 2.52 -10.22
CA VAL A 151 -0.24 1.27 -9.44
C VAL A 151 -0.23 1.51 -7.92
N CYS A 152 0.04 2.74 -7.46
CA CYS A 152 0.22 2.99 -6.04
C CYS A 152 -1.10 2.81 -5.27
N PRO A 153 -1.23 1.79 -4.40
CA PRO A 153 -2.47 1.58 -3.66
C PRO A 153 -2.71 2.65 -2.59
N GLY A 154 -1.64 3.26 -2.07
CA GLY A 154 -1.72 4.34 -1.07
C GLY A 154 -1.75 5.74 -1.67
N LEU A 155 -1.84 5.87 -3.01
CA LEU A 155 -1.84 7.16 -3.73
C LEU A 155 -0.66 8.09 -3.36
N ALA A 156 0.45 7.52 -2.92
CA ALA A 156 1.56 8.23 -2.29
C ALA A 156 2.75 8.43 -3.23
N VAL A 157 2.53 8.47 -4.55
CA VAL A 157 3.60 8.69 -5.54
C VAL A 157 3.22 9.83 -6.46
N THR A 158 4.06 10.87 -6.50
CA THR A 158 3.98 11.92 -7.51
C THR A 158 5.13 11.76 -8.50
N LEU A 159 4.97 12.26 -9.72
CA LEU A 159 5.99 12.27 -10.75
C LEU A 159 6.18 13.72 -11.21
N ILE A 160 7.37 14.26 -11.01
CA ILE A 160 7.71 15.64 -11.30
C ILE A 160 8.55 15.68 -12.59
N ASP A 161 8.16 16.52 -13.56
CA ASP A 161 8.83 16.68 -14.85
C ASP A 161 9.21 18.15 -15.12
N TYR A 162 10.49 18.46 -14.97
CA TYR A 162 11.10 19.76 -15.23
C TYR A 162 11.60 19.93 -16.67
N ARG A 163 11.53 18.90 -17.54
CA ARG A 163 12.19 18.92 -18.85
C ARG A 163 11.64 19.98 -19.82
N LYS A 164 10.39 20.42 -19.60
CA LYS A 164 9.73 21.44 -20.45
C LYS A 164 9.83 22.85 -19.88
N ASP A 165 9.56 23.01 -18.59
CA ASP A 165 9.61 24.29 -17.89
C ASP A 165 10.15 24.05 -16.48
N LYS A 166 11.29 24.68 -16.19
CA LYS A 166 11.95 24.56 -14.89
C LYS A 166 11.21 25.32 -13.79
N ASN A 167 10.56 26.44 -14.14
CA ASN A 167 9.84 27.28 -13.17
C ASN A 167 8.42 26.78 -12.90
N ASN A 168 7.83 26.05 -13.86
CA ASN A 168 6.49 25.46 -13.75
C ASN A 168 6.52 23.98 -14.17
N PRO A 169 7.08 23.08 -13.33
CA PRO A 169 7.15 21.67 -13.65
C PRO A 169 5.77 21.04 -13.79
N ILE A 170 5.67 20.00 -14.62
CA ILE A 170 4.47 19.18 -14.69
C ILE A 170 4.50 18.19 -13.52
N VAL A 171 3.46 18.19 -12.70
CA VAL A 171 3.27 17.21 -11.62
C VAL A 171 2.16 16.25 -12.01
N THR A 172 2.48 14.96 -12.08
CA THR A 172 1.51 13.88 -12.26
C THR A 172 1.30 13.18 -10.93
N PHE A 173 0.05 13.05 -10.49
CA PHE A 173 -0.30 12.43 -9.22
C PHE A 173 -1.55 11.56 -9.37
N PRO A 174 -1.83 10.64 -8.42
CA PRO A 174 -3.00 9.80 -8.47
C PRO A 174 -4.25 10.65 -8.26
N PHE A 175 -5.26 10.48 -9.11
CA PHE A 175 -6.54 11.16 -8.99
C PHE A 175 -7.65 10.14 -8.81
N GLU A 176 -8.25 10.11 -7.62
CA GLU A 176 -9.43 9.28 -7.35
C GLU A 176 -10.72 9.96 -7.79
N MET A 177 -11.72 9.14 -8.10
CA MET A 177 -13.01 9.58 -8.68
C MET A 177 -13.82 10.47 -7.75
N THR A 178 -13.50 11.76 -7.71
CA THR A 178 -14.34 12.76 -7.04
C THR A 178 -15.64 12.97 -7.82
N ILE A 179 -16.69 13.39 -7.11
CA ILE A 179 -17.98 13.77 -7.71
C ILE A 179 -17.77 14.93 -8.70
N GLU A 180 -16.86 15.85 -8.37
CA GLU A 180 -16.48 16.96 -9.23
C GLU A 180 -15.48 16.50 -10.29
N LYS A 181 -15.79 16.81 -11.56
CA LYS A 181 -14.88 16.58 -12.68
C LYS A 181 -13.98 17.80 -12.86
N LEU A 182 -12.67 17.58 -12.81
CA LEU A 182 -11.69 18.59 -13.18
C LEU A 182 -11.79 18.93 -14.67
N LYS A 183 -11.70 20.22 -15.00
CA LYS A 183 -11.62 20.70 -16.38
C LYS A 183 -10.17 20.96 -16.76
N VAL A 184 -9.87 20.84 -18.05
CA VAL A 184 -8.59 21.31 -18.60
C VAL A 184 -8.43 22.80 -18.28
N ASP A 185 -7.23 23.21 -17.92
CA ASP A 185 -6.85 24.57 -17.51
C ASP A 185 -7.55 25.11 -16.25
N GLN A 186 -8.22 24.23 -15.49
CA GLN A 186 -8.78 24.60 -14.20
C GLN A 186 -7.66 24.86 -13.19
N ILE A 187 -7.68 26.05 -12.58
CA ILE A 187 -6.84 26.36 -11.43
C ILE A 187 -7.48 25.70 -10.20
N ILE A 188 -6.70 24.88 -9.51
CA ILE A 188 -7.08 24.24 -8.26
C ILE A 188 -6.05 24.56 -7.18
N THR A 189 -6.51 24.67 -5.95
CA THR A 189 -5.62 24.69 -4.79
C THR A 189 -5.28 23.25 -4.42
N VAL A 190 -4.00 22.95 -4.33
CA VAL A 190 -3.48 21.69 -3.83
C VAL A 190 -2.93 21.91 -2.43
N VAL A 191 -2.99 20.88 -1.59
CA VAL A 191 -2.54 20.95 -0.20
C VAL A 191 -1.31 20.06 -0.04
N GLY A 192 -0.30 20.54 0.70
CA GLY A 192 0.88 19.74 1.01
C GLY A 192 0.59 18.62 2.02
N ASN A 193 1.57 17.72 2.21
CA ASN A 193 1.48 16.59 3.15
C ASN A 193 1.18 17.00 4.61
N HIS A 194 1.44 18.26 4.98
CA HIS A 194 1.21 18.81 6.32
C HIS A 194 -0.06 19.66 6.43
N GLY A 195 -0.91 19.69 5.39
CA GLY A 195 -2.15 20.48 5.40
C GLY A 195 -1.92 21.98 5.18
N GLU A 196 -0.74 22.37 4.69
CA GLU A 196 -0.41 23.75 4.34
C GLU A 196 -1.03 24.10 2.97
N LEU A 197 -1.73 25.26 2.92
CA LEU A 197 -2.33 25.87 1.72
C LEU A 197 -1.37 26.88 1.08
#